data_AF-A0A9D6VHV7-F1
#
_entry.id   AF-A0A9D6VHV7-F1
#
_cell.length_a   1.000
_cell.length_b   1.000
_cell.length_c   1.000
_cell.angle_alpha   90.00
_cell.angle_beta   90.00
_cell.angle_gamma   90.00
#
_symmetry.space_group_name_H-M   'P 1'
#
loop_
_entity.id
_entity.type
_entity.pdbx_description
1 polymer ?
#
loop_
_entity_poly.entity_id
_entity_poly.type
_entity_poly.pdbx_seq_one_letter_code
_entity_poly.pdbx_strand_id
1 'polypeptide(L)'
;MGTFTAMSRIKAWARRGAAEVYWRTPGCLDGLRGKVTILTYHRVLPLVDVDKHCVQAGMYVSPDVFERHLGFLTAQFQLLTFSELLSLWETRRWDAGARYCVITFDDGWLDTYQHAWPILKRHRAPATVFLPTSYIGTDRWFWPDRLGVVMRNHVQEDVSVRQVRARRLQREFPWLAPAAAALEQGDTDTVIECCKKQSQDQIDICLDQWTEDLQICFPTRRMLMNWDETREMCSAGVEFGSHSVSHRILTSLSQADLTEEAEESLAMLQQQKLQPIPVFCYPNGDWSPLVAESVQAAGYRAATTTEFGYESAQPALWFGLKRINMHQAVTCNESLLAFHLAGFNDLPNSIKATVRSPGVR
;
A
#
# COMPACT_ATOMS: atom_id res chain seq x y z
N MET A 1 -29.07 3.22 10.26
CA MET A 1 -28.21 3.11 9.06
C MET A 1 -28.29 4.30 8.09
N GLY A 2 -29.32 5.17 8.10
CA GLY A 2 -29.45 6.26 7.12
C GLY A 2 -28.64 7.56 7.36
N THR A 3 -28.20 7.83 8.59
CA THR A 3 -27.50 9.08 8.94
C THR A 3 -25.99 9.04 8.66
N PHE A 4 -25.35 7.89 8.91
CA PHE A 4 -23.91 7.68 8.62
C PHE A 4 -23.61 7.72 7.12
N THR A 5 -24.46 7.09 6.30
CA THR A 5 -24.34 7.16 4.83
C THR A 5 -24.59 8.56 4.29
N ALA A 6 -25.55 9.31 4.84
CA ALA A 6 -25.77 10.72 4.45
C ALA A 6 -24.55 11.61 4.78
N MET A 7 -23.99 11.49 5.99
CA MET A 7 -22.79 12.25 6.38
C MET A 7 -21.58 11.90 5.52
N SER A 8 -21.37 10.61 5.17
CA SER A 8 -20.27 10.20 4.29
C SER A 8 -20.39 10.81 2.88
N ARG A 9 -21.61 10.88 2.34
CA ARG A 9 -21.88 11.48 1.03
C ARG A 9 -21.66 12.99 1.03
N ILE A 10 -22.05 13.67 2.10
CA ILE A 10 -21.81 15.12 2.26
C ILE A 10 -20.32 15.40 2.34
N LYS A 11 -19.55 14.62 3.12
CA LYS A 11 -18.09 14.75 3.20
C LYS A 11 -17.43 14.55 1.83
N ALA A 12 -17.83 13.51 1.11
CA ALA A 12 -17.32 13.24 -0.23
C ALA A 12 -17.64 14.37 -1.23
N TRP A 13 -18.86 14.92 -1.17
CA TRP A 13 -19.26 16.05 -2.01
C TRP A 13 -18.47 17.32 -1.68
N ALA A 14 -18.33 17.66 -0.40
CA ALA A 14 -17.55 18.80 0.06
C ALA A 14 -16.07 18.68 -0.35
N ARG A 15 -15.47 17.49 -0.20
CA ARG A 15 -14.11 17.20 -0.66
C ARG A 15 -13.95 17.44 -2.16
N ARG A 16 -14.89 16.95 -2.97
CA ARG A 16 -14.86 17.18 -4.43
C ARG A 16 -14.97 18.66 -4.80
N GLY A 17 -15.86 19.40 -4.12
CA GLY A 17 -15.98 20.84 -4.32
C GLY A 17 -14.69 21.60 -3.96
N ALA A 18 -14.09 21.28 -2.81
CA ALA A 18 -12.83 21.86 -2.38
C ALA A 18 -11.69 21.53 -3.35
N ALA A 19 -11.60 20.27 -3.80
CA ALA A 19 -10.61 19.83 -4.77
C ALA A 19 -10.73 20.59 -6.11
N GLU A 20 -11.95 20.82 -6.58
CA GLU A 20 -12.20 21.57 -7.82
C GLU A 20 -11.79 23.05 -7.70
N VAL A 21 -12.12 23.69 -6.57
CA VAL A 21 -11.68 25.08 -6.31
C VAL A 21 -10.17 25.16 -6.22
N TYR A 22 -9.54 24.22 -5.51
CA TYR A 22 -8.09 24.15 -5.40
C TYR A 22 -7.43 23.96 -6.77
N TRP A 23 -7.94 23.02 -7.58
CA TRP A 23 -7.40 22.73 -8.91
C TRP A 23 -7.45 23.94 -9.85
N ARG A 24 -8.54 24.73 -9.80
CA ARG A 24 -8.71 25.95 -10.59
C ARG A 24 -7.87 27.13 -10.09
N THR A 25 -7.28 27.03 -8.90
CA THR A 25 -6.45 28.09 -8.34
C THR A 25 -5.11 28.13 -9.07
N PRO A 26 -4.71 29.27 -9.68
CA PRO A 26 -3.40 29.39 -10.32
C PRO A 26 -2.27 29.04 -9.35
N GLY A 27 -1.30 28.25 -9.82
CA GLY A 27 -0.16 27.83 -9.00
C GLY A 27 -0.52 26.86 -7.88
N CYS A 28 -1.67 26.16 -7.95
CA CYS A 28 -2.09 25.21 -6.91
C CYS A 28 -0.97 24.23 -6.51
N LEU A 29 -0.21 23.71 -7.47
CA LEU A 29 0.92 22.79 -7.24
C LEU A 29 2.26 23.47 -6.95
N ASP A 30 2.34 24.79 -6.82
CA ASP A 30 3.63 25.49 -6.60
C ASP A 30 4.27 25.11 -5.26
N GLY A 31 3.47 24.72 -4.26
CA GLY A 31 3.96 24.18 -2.99
C GLY A 31 4.72 22.85 -3.12
N LEU A 32 4.72 22.21 -4.29
CA LEU A 32 5.48 20.99 -4.59
C LEU A 32 6.80 21.26 -5.33
N ARG A 33 7.10 22.51 -5.71
CA ARG A 33 8.39 22.84 -6.33
C ARG A 33 9.55 22.60 -5.35
N GLY A 34 10.64 22.06 -5.87
CA GLY A 34 11.82 21.68 -5.10
C GLY A 34 11.59 20.46 -4.20
N LYS A 35 10.50 19.73 -4.38
CA LYS A 35 10.19 18.49 -3.66
C LYS A 35 10.14 17.29 -4.62
N VAL A 36 10.31 16.10 -4.04
CA VAL A 36 9.95 14.84 -4.68
C VAL A 36 8.78 14.20 -3.97
N THR A 37 7.79 13.81 -4.76
CA THR A 37 6.69 12.98 -4.31
C THR A 37 6.96 11.53 -4.70
N ILE A 38 7.04 10.63 -3.73
CA ILE A 38 7.17 9.19 -3.98
C ILE A 38 5.77 8.59 -3.83
N LEU A 39 5.20 8.08 -4.93
CA LEU A 39 3.85 7.53 -4.94
C LEU A 39 3.88 6.03 -4.64
N THR A 40 2.92 5.56 -3.86
CA THR A 40 2.69 4.14 -3.60
C THR A 40 1.40 3.69 -4.25
N TYR A 41 1.51 2.80 -5.22
CA TYR A 41 0.41 1.99 -5.73
C TYR A 41 0.55 0.57 -5.19
N HIS A 42 -0.56 -0.15 -5.09
CA HIS A 42 -0.51 -1.60 -4.82
C HIS A 42 -1.13 -2.33 -6.00
N ARG A 43 -2.43 -2.14 -6.21
CA ARG A 43 -3.21 -2.80 -7.27
C ARG A 43 -3.62 -1.84 -8.38
N VAL A 44 -3.52 -2.27 -9.64
CA VAL A 44 -4.17 -1.60 -10.79
C VAL A 44 -5.07 -2.61 -11.50
N LEU A 45 -6.35 -2.67 -11.13
CA LEU A 45 -7.26 -3.73 -11.59
C LEU A 45 -8.62 -3.20 -12.03
N PRO A 46 -9.31 -3.85 -12.98
CA PRO A 46 -10.67 -3.50 -13.37
C PRO A 46 -11.63 -3.51 -12.17
N LEU A 47 -12.55 -2.56 -12.09
CA LEU A 47 -13.51 -2.45 -10.98
C LEU A 47 -14.36 -3.71 -10.79
N VAL A 48 -14.64 -4.42 -11.89
CA VAL A 48 -15.37 -5.69 -11.88
C VAL A 48 -14.65 -6.81 -11.14
N ASP A 49 -13.34 -6.67 -10.91
CA ASP A 49 -12.50 -7.67 -10.25
C ASP A 49 -12.20 -7.30 -8.79
N VAL A 50 -12.45 -6.05 -8.38
CA VAL A 50 -12.29 -5.58 -6.97
C VAL A 50 -13.10 -6.45 -6.02
N ASP A 51 -14.40 -6.57 -6.28
CA ASP A 51 -15.30 -7.36 -5.44
C ASP A 51 -14.96 -8.84 -5.48
N LYS A 52 -14.49 -9.36 -6.63
CA LYS A 52 -14.09 -10.77 -6.80
C LYS A 52 -12.86 -11.13 -5.98
N HIS A 53 -11.96 -10.18 -5.78
CA HIS A 53 -10.72 -10.37 -5.04
C HIS A 53 -10.76 -9.90 -3.58
N CYS A 54 -11.90 -9.37 -3.08
CA CYS A 54 -12.00 -8.82 -1.72
C CYS A 54 -10.94 -7.74 -1.45
N VAL A 55 -10.65 -6.91 -2.45
CA VAL A 55 -9.58 -5.89 -2.34
C VAL A 55 -10.04 -4.75 -1.43
N GLN A 56 -9.20 -4.39 -0.46
CA GLN A 56 -9.48 -3.25 0.41
C GLN A 56 -9.53 -1.94 -0.38
N ALA A 57 -10.45 -1.04 -0.03
CA ALA A 57 -10.72 0.19 -0.77
C ALA A 57 -9.51 1.16 -0.86
N GLY A 58 -8.53 1.02 0.06
CA GLY A 58 -7.30 1.79 0.10
C GLY A 58 -6.14 1.23 -0.74
N MET A 59 -6.35 0.11 -1.44
CA MET A 59 -5.27 -0.66 -2.08
C MET A 59 -5.33 -0.68 -3.60
N TYR A 60 -6.32 -0.03 -4.23
CA TYR A 60 -6.47 -0.13 -5.68
C TYR A 60 -6.81 1.18 -6.38
N VAL A 61 -6.47 1.22 -7.66
CA VAL A 61 -7.02 2.12 -8.67
C VAL A 61 -7.47 1.31 -9.89
N SER A 62 -8.43 1.82 -10.66
CA SER A 62 -8.78 1.21 -11.95
C SER A 62 -7.76 1.60 -13.04
N PRO A 63 -7.59 0.79 -14.11
CA PRO A 63 -6.72 1.13 -15.23
C PRO A 63 -6.98 2.53 -15.81
N ASP A 64 -8.25 2.91 -15.99
CA ASP A 64 -8.62 4.24 -16.49
C ASP A 64 -8.21 5.38 -15.54
N VAL A 65 -8.27 5.15 -14.23
CA VAL A 65 -7.86 6.14 -13.23
C VAL A 65 -6.34 6.25 -13.20
N PHE A 66 -5.65 5.11 -13.25
CA PHE A 66 -4.19 5.07 -13.33
C PHE A 66 -3.66 5.76 -14.60
N GLU A 67 -4.30 5.56 -15.76
CA GLU A 67 -3.92 6.23 -17.01
C GLU A 67 -4.11 7.76 -16.91
N ARG A 68 -5.19 8.22 -16.26
CA ARG A 68 -5.36 9.65 -15.95
C ARG A 68 -4.29 10.18 -15.00
N HIS A 69 -3.89 9.38 -14.01
CA HIS A 69 -2.77 9.75 -13.12
C HIS A 69 -1.51 9.96 -13.93
N LEU A 70 -1.14 9.05 -14.83
CA LEU A 70 0.06 9.21 -15.64
C LEU A 70 -0.04 10.40 -16.61
N GLY A 71 -1.20 10.65 -17.21
CA GLY A 71 -1.43 11.84 -18.03
C GLY A 71 -1.21 13.14 -17.26
N PHE A 72 -1.73 13.22 -16.03
CA PHE A 72 -1.52 14.37 -15.15
C PHE A 72 -0.05 14.49 -14.71
N LEU A 73 0.55 13.40 -14.24
CA LEU A 73 1.89 13.41 -13.68
C LEU A 73 2.94 13.74 -14.75
N THR A 74 2.83 13.18 -15.95
CA THR A 74 3.73 13.51 -17.08
C THR A 74 3.61 14.97 -17.55
N ALA A 75 2.45 15.61 -17.36
CA ALA A 75 2.25 17.02 -17.69
C ALA A 75 2.73 17.97 -16.59
N GLN A 76 2.74 17.55 -15.31
CA GLN A 76 2.95 18.45 -14.17
C GLN A 76 4.27 18.20 -13.41
N PHE A 77 4.87 17.03 -13.54
CA PHE A 77 6.03 16.57 -12.80
C PHE A 77 7.14 16.09 -13.73
N GLN A 78 8.38 16.18 -13.24
CA GLN A 78 9.51 15.44 -13.78
C GLN A 78 9.51 14.05 -13.15
N LEU A 79 9.17 13.03 -13.94
CA LEU A 79 9.22 11.65 -13.49
C LEU A 79 10.66 11.16 -13.43
N LEU A 80 10.98 10.45 -12.36
CA LEU A 80 12.28 9.82 -12.14
C LEU A 80 12.10 8.33 -11.85
N THR A 81 13.09 7.54 -12.28
CA THR A 81 13.41 6.26 -11.64
C THR A 81 13.88 6.50 -10.20
N PHE A 82 13.83 5.48 -9.35
CA PHE A 82 14.34 5.62 -7.98
C PHE A 82 15.87 5.77 -8.00
N SER A 83 16.58 5.08 -8.90
CA SER A 83 18.04 5.26 -9.04
C SER A 83 18.42 6.68 -9.43
N GLU A 84 17.67 7.32 -10.33
CA GLU A 84 17.87 8.74 -10.65
C GLU A 84 17.67 9.62 -9.42
N LEU A 85 16.64 9.36 -8.61
CA LEU A 85 16.42 10.09 -7.37
C LEU A 85 17.61 9.96 -6.40
N LEU A 86 18.10 8.74 -6.18
CA LEU A 86 19.31 8.52 -5.36
C LEU A 86 20.51 9.29 -5.92
N SER A 87 20.71 9.24 -7.24
CA SER A 87 21.79 9.96 -7.91
C SER A 87 21.68 11.48 -7.75
N LEU A 88 20.47 12.05 -7.79
CA LEU A 88 20.26 13.49 -7.58
C LEU A 88 20.68 13.92 -6.17
N TRP A 89 20.30 13.13 -5.15
CA TRP A 89 20.69 13.40 -3.76
C TRP A 89 22.20 13.27 -3.53
N GLU A 90 22.83 12.23 -4.08
CA GLU A 90 24.27 12.02 -3.96
C GLU A 90 25.10 13.11 -4.64
N THR A 91 24.74 13.45 -5.87
CA THR A 91 25.47 14.43 -6.69
C THR A 91 25.11 15.87 -6.34
N ARG A 92 24.09 16.08 -5.48
CA ARG A 92 23.54 17.38 -5.10
C ARG A 92 23.10 18.23 -6.29
N ARG A 93 22.60 17.58 -7.35
CA ARG A 93 22.11 18.23 -8.59
C ARG A 93 20.61 18.48 -8.56
N TRP A 94 20.14 19.11 -7.49
CA TRP A 94 18.72 19.35 -7.28
C TRP A 94 18.24 20.64 -7.93
N ASP A 95 17.23 20.56 -8.80
CA ASP A 95 16.50 21.74 -9.30
C ASP A 95 15.35 22.12 -8.35
N ALA A 96 15.45 23.28 -7.70
CA ALA A 96 14.42 23.82 -6.83
C ALA A 96 13.15 24.30 -7.57
N GLY A 97 13.21 24.48 -8.88
CA GLY A 97 12.06 24.83 -9.73
C GLY A 97 11.23 23.62 -10.17
N ALA A 98 11.83 22.42 -10.16
CA ALA A 98 11.17 21.20 -10.60
C ALA A 98 10.20 20.63 -9.56
N ARG A 99 9.22 19.86 -10.02
CA ARG A 99 8.37 19.00 -9.18
C ARG A 99 8.70 17.57 -9.53
N TYR A 100 9.43 16.86 -8.68
CA TYR A 100 9.84 15.49 -8.98
C TYR A 100 8.79 14.50 -8.53
N CYS A 101 8.67 13.38 -9.25
CA CYS A 101 7.80 12.30 -8.87
C CYS A 101 8.46 10.95 -9.16
N VAL A 102 8.36 10.02 -8.20
CA VAL A 102 8.75 8.61 -8.36
C VAL A 102 7.51 7.76 -8.22
N ILE A 103 7.30 6.80 -9.13
CA ILE A 103 6.14 5.90 -9.11
C ILE A 103 6.61 4.55 -8.56
N THR A 104 6.03 4.11 -7.45
CA THR A 104 6.34 2.81 -6.84
C THR A 104 5.12 1.92 -6.73
N PHE A 105 5.34 0.62 -6.87
CA PHE A 105 4.35 -0.43 -6.64
C PHE A 105 4.85 -1.37 -5.56
N ASP A 106 3.99 -1.71 -4.61
CA ASP A 106 4.32 -2.69 -3.58
C ASP A 106 3.74 -4.08 -3.94
N ASP A 107 4.21 -5.11 -3.22
CA ASP A 107 3.74 -6.50 -3.22
C ASP A 107 3.95 -7.35 -4.48
N GLY A 108 4.24 -6.73 -5.63
CA GLY A 108 4.46 -7.45 -6.87
C GLY A 108 3.20 -8.09 -7.46
N TRP A 109 2.04 -7.46 -7.31
CA TRP A 109 0.77 -7.95 -7.88
C TRP A 109 0.85 -8.23 -9.38
N LEU A 110 0.20 -9.31 -9.83
CA LEU A 110 0.14 -9.68 -11.25
C LEU A 110 -0.56 -8.61 -12.10
N ASP A 111 -1.49 -7.85 -11.51
CA ASP A 111 -2.14 -6.75 -12.21
C ASP A 111 -1.24 -5.55 -12.48
N THR A 112 -0.12 -5.39 -11.75
CA THR A 112 0.95 -4.46 -12.14
C THR A 112 1.52 -4.83 -13.51
N TYR A 113 1.75 -6.11 -13.77
CA TYR A 113 2.22 -6.59 -15.08
C TYR A 113 1.11 -6.50 -16.16
N GLN A 114 -0.11 -6.95 -15.84
CA GLN A 114 -1.18 -7.09 -16.82
C GLN A 114 -1.84 -5.76 -17.21
N HIS A 115 -1.90 -4.80 -16.29
CA HIS A 115 -2.66 -3.57 -16.47
C HIS A 115 -1.80 -2.32 -16.30
N ALA A 116 -1.00 -2.20 -15.23
CA ALA A 116 -0.21 -0.99 -15.00
C ALA A 116 0.92 -0.84 -16.02
N TRP A 117 1.69 -1.90 -16.27
CA TRP A 117 2.89 -1.86 -17.10
C TRP A 117 2.62 -1.47 -18.58
N PRO A 118 1.57 -1.98 -19.25
CA PRO A 118 1.20 -1.48 -20.57
C PRO A 118 0.89 0.03 -20.60
N ILE A 119 0.28 0.57 -19.55
CA ILE A 119 -0.03 2.00 -19.43
C ILE A 119 1.25 2.80 -19.20
N LEU A 120 2.12 2.37 -18.27
CA LEU A 120 3.44 2.97 -18.05
C LEU A 120 4.25 3.06 -19.35
N LYS A 121 4.27 2.00 -20.16
CA LYS A 121 4.95 1.98 -21.47
C LYS A 121 4.38 3.03 -22.43
N ARG A 122 3.06 3.18 -22.53
CA ARG A 122 2.43 4.21 -23.39
C ARG A 122 2.83 5.63 -22.99
N HIS A 123 2.94 5.88 -21.68
CA HIS A 123 3.30 7.18 -21.12
C HIS A 123 4.81 7.41 -20.99
N ARG A 124 5.65 6.39 -21.28
CA ARG A 124 7.10 6.40 -21.01
C ARG A 124 7.41 6.79 -19.56
N ALA A 125 6.57 6.35 -18.64
CA ALA A 125 6.69 6.65 -17.22
C ALA A 125 7.57 5.59 -16.54
N PRO A 126 8.68 5.99 -15.86
CA PRO A 126 9.47 5.06 -15.07
C PRO A 126 8.69 4.59 -13.85
N ALA A 127 9.00 3.39 -13.37
CA ALA A 127 8.43 2.85 -12.15
C ALA A 127 9.40 1.90 -11.45
N THR A 128 9.16 1.72 -10.16
CA THR A 128 9.85 0.77 -9.30
C THR A 128 8.83 -0.19 -8.68
N VAL A 129 9.14 -1.49 -8.60
CA VAL A 129 8.30 -2.47 -7.91
C VAL A 129 9.07 -3.11 -6.75
N PHE A 130 8.51 -3.06 -5.55
CA PHE A 130 9.06 -3.73 -4.38
C PHE A 130 8.44 -5.12 -4.23
N LEU A 131 9.28 -6.16 -4.12
CA LEU A 131 8.83 -7.56 -4.17
C LEU A 131 9.03 -8.29 -2.83
N PRO A 132 8.00 -8.95 -2.28
CA PRO A 132 8.13 -9.92 -1.21
C PRO A 132 8.60 -11.25 -1.82
N THR A 133 9.91 -11.48 -1.79
CA THR A 133 10.58 -12.39 -2.73
C THR A 133 10.12 -13.85 -2.63
N SER A 134 9.73 -14.35 -1.45
CA SER A 134 9.23 -15.73 -1.28
C SER A 134 7.84 -15.99 -1.87
N TYR A 135 7.11 -14.94 -2.27
CA TYR A 135 5.80 -15.07 -2.90
C TYR A 135 5.87 -15.09 -4.43
N ILE A 136 6.86 -14.43 -5.02
CA ILE A 136 6.96 -14.25 -6.47
C ILE A 136 7.17 -15.61 -7.15
N GLY A 137 6.31 -15.90 -8.14
CA GLY A 137 6.29 -17.18 -8.85
C GLY A 137 5.62 -18.34 -8.12
N THR A 138 4.96 -18.09 -6.98
CA THR A 138 4.20 -19.10 -6.23
C THR A 138 2.68 -18.86 -6.33
N ASP A 139 1.89 -19.82 -5.84
CA ASP A 139 0.45 -19.69 -5.66
C ASP A 139 0.08 -19.25 -4.23
N ARG A 140 1.04 -18.72 -3.45
CA ARG A 140 0.76 -18.20 -2.10
C ARG A 140 -0.04 -16.90 -2.16
N TRP A 141 -0.95 -16.75 -1.20
CA TRP A 141 -1.77 -15.56 -1.01
C TRP A 141 -1.33 -14.88 0.28
N PHE A 142 -1.37 -13.54 0.33
CA PHE A 142 -1.22 -12.87 1.62
C PHE A 142 -2.40 -13.22 2.52
N TRP A 143 -2.13 -13.26 3.83
CA TRP A 143 -3.15 -13.58 4.80
C TRP A 143 -4.39 -12.65 4.76
N PRO A 144 -4.31 -11.33 4.43
CA PRO A 144 -5.51 -10.51 4.31
C PRO A 144 -6.41 -10.93 3.16
N ASP A 145 -5.84 -11.34 2.02
CA ASP A 145 -6.62 -11.85 0.88
C ASP A 145 -7.27 -13.19 1.22
N ARG A 146 -6.53 -14.08 1.91
CA ARG A 146 -7.09 -15.34 2.45
C ARG A 146 -8.27 -15.05 3.36
N LEU A 147 -8.09 -14.13 4.31
CA LEU A 147 -9.13 -13.69 5.24
C LEU A 147 -10.33 -13.10 4.51
N GLY A 148 -10.12 -12.30 3.46
CA GLY A 148 -11.20 -11.74 2.65
C GLY A 148 -12.08 -12.82 2.01
N VAL A 149 -11.48 -13.90 1.49
CA VAL A 149 -12.23 -15.05 0.96
C VAL A 149 -12.97 -15.79 2.08
N VAL A 150 -12.31 -16.03 3.21
CA VAL A 150 -12.89 -16.68 4.38
C VAL A 150 -14.10 -15.90 4.91
N MET A 151 -13.95 -14.59 5.09
CA MET A 151 -15.02 -13.68 5.50
C MET A 151 -16.18 -13.68 4.51
N ARG A 152 -15.90 -13.65 3.20
CA ARG A 152 -16.96 -13.69 2.17
C ARG A 152 -17.81 -14.96 2.26
N ASN A 153 -17.18 -16.12 2.44
CA ASN A 153 -17.91 -17.39 2.60
C ASN A 153 -18.66 -17.43 3.94
N HIS A 154 -18.03 -16.92 5.01
CA HIS A 154 -18.64 -16.84 6.33
C HIS A 154 -19.93 -16.01 6.34
N VAL A 155 -19.99 -14.89 5.60
CA VAL A 155 -21.19 -14.04 5.54
C VAL A 155 -22.30 -14.59 4.64
N GLN A 156 -22.00 -15.56 3.77
CA GLN A 156 -23.00 -16.22 2.92
C GLN A 156 -23.76 -17.33 3.64
N GLU A 157 -23.28 -17.79 4.79
CA GLU A 157 -23.97 -18.79 5.60
C GLU A 157 -25.19 -18.23 6.35
N ASP A 158 -26.07 -19.14 6.76
CA ASP A 158 -27.14 -18.85 7.69
C ASP A 158 -26.63 -18.21 8.98
N VAL A 159 -27.32 -17.16 9.43
CA VAL A 159 -26.93 -16.34 10.59
C VAL A 159 -26.69 -17.19 11.85
N SER A 160 -27.51 -18.22 12.08
CA SER A 160 -27.36 -19.12 13.24
C SER A 160 -26.08 -19.95 13.16
N VAL A 161 -25.73 -20.49 11.98
CA VAL A 161 -24.50 -21.25 11.73
C VAL A 161 -23.29 -20.33 11.91
N ARG A 162 -23.35 -19.14 11.31
CA ARG A 162 -22.33 -18.11 11.42
C ARG A 162 -22.01 -17.75 12.88
N GLN A 163 -23.03 -17.52 13.70
CA GLN A 163 -22.89 -17.18 15.13
C GLN A 163 -22.24 -18.31 15.93
N VAL A 164 -22.64 -19.56 15.67
CA VAL A 164 -22.04 -20.73 16.34
C VAL A 164 -20.56 -20.84 15.99
N ARG A 165 -20.18 -20.72 14.72
CA ARG A 165 -18.78 -20.77 14.30
C ARG A 165 -17.97 -19.61 14.85
N ALA A 166 -18.47 -18.37 14.77
CA ALA A 166 -17.79 -17.20 15.30
C ALA A 166 -17.49 -17.36 16.80
N ARG A 167 -18.43 -17.92 17.58
CA ARG A 167 -18.22 -18.24 19.01
C ARG A 167 -17.19 -19.34 19.23
N ARG A 168 -17.14 -20.38 18.38
CA ARG A 168 -16.11 -21.42 18.45
C ARG A 168 -14.73 -20.83 18.18
N LEU A 169 -14.58 -20.09 17.09
CA LEU A 169 -13.32 -19.42 16.73
C LEU A 169 -12.85 -18.48 17.84
N GLN A 170 -13.74 -17.72 18.46
CA GLN A 170 -13.38 -16.86 19.61
C GLN A 170 -12.92 -17.64 20.84
N ARG A 171 -13.37 -18.89 21.03
CA ARG A 171 -12.90 -19.73 22.15
C ARG A 171 -11.52 -20.31 21.88
N GLU A 172 -11.23 -20.70 20.65
CA GLU A 172 -9.94 -21.25 20.24
C GLU A 172 -8.89 -20.14 20.04
N PHE A 173 -9.32 -18.98 19.55
CA PHE A 173 -8.53 -17.78 19.33
C PHE A 173 -9.10 -16.59 20.15
N PRO A 174 -8.86 -16.53 21.47
CA PRO A 174 -9.40 -15.47 22.34
C PRO A 174 -9.04 -14.05 21.91
N TRP A 175 -7.94 -13.88 21.17
CA TRP A 175 -7.52 -12.59 20.61
C TRP A 175 -8.50 -12.04 19.55
N LEU A 176 -9.44 -12.83 19.03
CA LEU A 176 -10.53 -12.37 18.16
C LEU A 176 -11.66 -11.67 18.91
N ALA A 177 -11.70 -11.72 20.25
CA ALA A 177 -12.78 -11.13 21.04
C ALA A 177 -13.05 -9.64 20.72
N PRO A 178 -12.05 -8.76 20.49
CA PRO A 178 -12.29 -7.38 20.09
C PRO A 178 -13.01 -7.23 18.74
N ALA A 179 -12.89 -8.22 17.85
CA ALA A 179 -13.52 -8.26 16.54
C ALA A 179 -14.80 -9.12 16.49
N ALA A 180 -15.33 -9.57 17.63
CA ALA A 180 -16.51 -10.45 17.69
C ALA A 180 -17.72 -9.87 16.93
N ALA A 181 -18.03 -8.59 17.15
CA ALA A 181 -19.12 -7.92 16.45
C ALA A 181 -18.83 -7.77 14.95
N ALA A 182 -17.56 -7.58 14.57
CA ALA A 182 -17.15 -7.46 13.18
C ALA A 182 -17.29 -8.80 12.43
N LEU A 183 -16.91 -9.91 13.05
CA LEU A 183 -17.15 -11.27 12.54
C LEU A 183 -18.65 -11.50 12.26
N GLU A 184 -19.50 -11.11 13.21
CA GLU A 184 -20.95 -11.21 13.02
C GLU A 184 -21.48 -10.24 11.95
N GLN A 185 -20.88 -9.08 11.74
CA GLN A 185 -21.37 -8.08 10.79
C GLN A 185 -20.77 -8.24 9.38
N GLY A 186 -19.78 -9.12 9.22
CA GLY A 186 -19.03 -9.25 7.96
C GLY A 186 -18.04 -8.11 7.72
N ASP A 187 -17.65 -7.39 8.77
CA ASP A 187 -16.69 -6.29 8.68
C ASP A 187 -15.27 -6.85 8.63
N THR A 188 -14.79 -7.07 7.40
CA THR A 188 -13.47 -7.68 7.14
C THR A 188 -12.32 -6.78 7.57
N ASP A 189 -12.45 -5.46 7.43
CA ASP A 189 -11.38 -4.51 7.76
C ASP A 189 -11.10 -4.50 9.27
N THR A 190 -12.15 -4.51 10.11
CA THR A 190 -11.97 -4.59 11.57
C THR A 190 -11.33 -5.92 12.00
N VAL A 191 -11.61 -7.02 11.30
CA VAL A 191 -10.97 -8.32 11.57
C VAL A 191 -9.49 -8.29 11.14
N ILE A 192 -9.18 -7.69 9.99
CA ILE A 192 -7.79 -7.46 9.53
C ILE A 192 -6.99 -6.68 10.58
N GLU A 193 -7.54 -5.58 11.10
CA GLU A 193 -6.87 -4.77 12.13
C GLU A 193 -6.67 -5.52 13.47
N CYS A 194 -7.52 -6.52 13.76
CA CYS A 194 -7.32 -7.42 14.89
C CYS A 194 -6.17 -8.41 14.61
N CYS A 195 -6.13 -9.00 13.41
CA CYS A 195 -5.12 -9.95 12.98
C CYS A 195 -3.71 -9.32 12.93
N LYS A 196 -3.57 -8.06 12.49
CA LYS A 196 -2.29 -7.32 12.45
C LYS A 196 -1.53 -7.25 13.79
N LYS A 197 -2.21 -7.52 14.92
CA LYS A 197 -1.62 -7.52 16.27
C LYS A 197 -1.07 -8.89 16.69
N GLN A 198 -1.25 -9.92 15.88
CA GLN A 198 -0.85 -11.29 16.16
C GLN A 198 0.39 -11.66 15.36
N SER A 199 1.07 -12.75 15.74
CA SER A 199 2.14 -13.31 14.93
C SER A 199 1.59 -13.94 13.65
N GLN A 200 2.43 -14.05 12.61
CA GLN A 200 2.06 -14.71 11.36
C GLN A 200 1.55 -16.14 11.61
N ASP A 201 2.23 -16.91 12.46
CA ASP A 201 1.81 -18.28 12.81
C ASP A 201 0.41 -18.34 13.43
N GLN A 202 0.07 -17.40 14.32
CA GLN A 202 -1.26 -17.35 14.93
C GLN A 202 -2.34 -17.03 13.88
N ILE A 203 -2.04 -16.15 12.93
CA ILE A 203 -2.94 -15.81 11.84
C ILE A 203 -3.13 -17.03 10.93
N ASP A 204 -2.04 -17.69 10.53
CA ASP A 204 -2.10 -18.83 9.62
C ASP A 204 -2.84 -20.02 10.24
N ILE A 205 -2.57 -20.36 11.50
CA ILE A 205 -3.31 -21.41 12.22
C ILE A 205 -4.81 -21.09 12.27
N CYS A 206 -5.16 -19.83 12.58
CA CYS A 206 -6.55 -19.40 12.62
C CYS A 206 -7.23 -19.48 11.25
N LEU A 207 -6.54 -19.05 10.19
CA LEU A 207 -7.08 -19.06 8.84
C LEU A 207 -7.19 -20.49 8.28
N ASP A 208 -6.23 -21.36 8.56
CA ASP A 208 -6.24 -22.76 8.14
C ASP A 208 -7.45 -23.48 8.75
N GLN A 209 -7.64 -23.32 10.06
CA GLN A 209 -8.78 -23.91 10.75
C GLN A 209 -10.12 -23.36 10.23
N TRP A 210 -10.21 -22.05 9.99
CA TRP A 210 -11.43 -21.45 9.49
C TRP A 210 -11.72 -21.83 8.04
N THR A 211 -10.68 -22.00 7.22
CA THR A 211 -10.76 -22.51 5.85
C THR A 211 -11.32 -23.94 5.84
N GLU A 212 -10.82 -24.81 6.72
CA GLU A 212 -11.28 -26.19 6.87
C GLU A 212 -12.76 -26.25 7.31
N ASP A 213 -13.11 -25.46 8.33
CA ASP A 213 -14.48 -25.35 8.85
C ASP A 213 -15.51 -24.84 7.81
N LEU A 214 -15.06 -24.07 6.82
CA LEU A 214 -15.86 -23.55 5.71
C LEU A 214 -15.71 -24.38 4.42
N GLN A 215 -14.85 -25.41 4.43
CA GLN A 215 -14.52 -26.22 3.25
C GLN A 215 -14.12 -25.37 2.03
N ILE A 216 -13.35 -24.30 2.25
CA ILE A 216 -12.95 -23.38 1.19
C ILE A 216 -11.84 -24.02 0.36
N CYS A 217 -12.06 -24.10 -0.95
CA CYS A 217 -11.00 -24.37 -1.92
C CYS A 217 -10.50 -23.05 -2.51
N PHE A 218 -9.27 -22.66 -2.18
CA PHE A 218 -8.64 -21.51 -2.82
C PHE A 218 -8.35 -21.82 -4.29
N PRO A 219 -8.60 -20.86 -5.21
CA PRO A 219 -8.32 -21.09 -6.61
C PRO A 219 -6.81 -21.19 -6.83
N THR A 220 -6.37 -22.16 -7.64
CA THR A 220 -4.96 -22.40 -8.02
C THR A 220 -4.47 -21.39 -9.07
N ARG A 221 -4.81 -20.12 -8.88
CA ARG A 221 -4.34 -19.03 -9.73
C ARG A 221 -3.39 -18.16 -8.92
N ARG A 222 -2.26 -17.87 -9.53
CA ARG A 222 -1.28 -16.94 -9.02
C ARG A 222 -1.83 -15.51 -8.97
N MET A 223 -1.68 -14.83 -7.84
CA MET A 223 -2.09 -13.43 -7.66
C MET A 223 -0.96 -12.42 -7.90
N LEU A 224 0.29 -12.87 -7.76
CA LEU A 224 1.49 -12.03 -7.80
C LEU A 224 2.32 -12.38 -9.03
N MET A 225 3.20 -11.51 -9.51
CA MET A 225 4.05 -11.78 -10.66
C MET A 225 4.92 -13.03 -10.47
N ASN A 226 5.42 -13.58 -11.58
CA ASN A 226 6.45 -14.60 -11.57
C ASN A 226 7.79 -14.01 -11.99
N TRP A 227 8.86 -14.78 -11.87
CA TRP A 227 10.19 -14.30 -12.17
C TRP A 227 10.46 -14.02 -13.65
N ASP A 228 9.71 -14.65 -14.57
CA ASP A 228 9.84 -14.36 -16.00
C ASP A 228 9.25 -12.99 -16.34
N GLU A 229 8.06 -12.69 -15.82
CA GLU A 229 7.37 -11.40 -15.97
C GLU A 229 8.19 -10.26 -15.35
N THR A 230 8.78 -10.47 -14.16
CA THR A 230 9.64 -9.45 -13.54
C THR A 230 10.90 -9.19 -14.35
N ARG A 231 11.53 -10.24 -14.91
CA ARG A 231 12.70 -10.09 -15.81
C ARG A 231 12.34 -9.36 -17.11
N GLU A 232 11.16 -9.63 -17.67
CA GLU A 232 10.68 -8.94 -18.87
C GLU A 232 10.50 -7.45 -18.59
N MET A 233 9.84 -7.10 -17.49
CA MET A 233 9.66 -5.71 -17.05
C MET A 233 11.00 -5.03 -16.77
N CYS A 234 11.93 -5.73 -16.10
CA CYS A 234 13.26 -5.23 -15.78
C CYS A 234 14.05 -4.89 -17.06
N SER A 235 13.99 -5.78 -18.05
CA SER A 235 14.64 -5.57 -19.36
C SER A 235 14.05 -4.37 -20.12
N ALA A 236 12.84 -3.95 -19.78
CA ALA A 236 12.18 -2.76 -20.32
C ALA A 236 12.37 -1.49 -19.47
N GLY A 237 13.22 -1.54 -18.44
CA GLY A 237 13.59 -0.38 -17.62
C GLY A 237 12.75 -0.18 -16.35
N VAL A 238 11.93 -1.15 -15.95
CA VAL A 238 11.30 -1.13 -14.61
C VAL A 238 12.34 -1.53 -13.56
N GLU A 239 12.43 -0.76 -12.48
CA GLU A 239 13.32 -1.08 -11.38
C GLU A 239 12.66 -2.01 -10.36
N PHE A 240 13.45 -2.83 -9.69
CA PHE A 240 12.97 -3.73 -8.65
C PHE A 240 13.72 -3.53 -7.34
N GLY A 241 13.00 -3.51 -6.23
CA GLY A 241 13.56 -3.45 -4.88
C GLY A 241 12.91 -4.49 -3.97
N SER A 242 13.35 -4.54 -2.71
CA SER A 242 12.86 -5.55 -1.76
C SER A 242 11.65 -5.07 -0.97
N HIS A 243 10.69 -5.97 -0.78
CA HIS A 243 9.58 -5.82 0.17
C HIS A 243 9.63 -6.94 1.22
N SER A 244 10.83 -7.17 1.75
CA SER A 244 11.19 -8.33 2.58
C SER A 244 11.15 -9.68 1.83
N VAL A 245 11.40 -10.79 2.54
CA VAL A 245 11.24 -12.14 2.00
C VAL A 245 9.79 -12.56 2.06
N SER A 246 9.18 -12.49 3.24
CA SER A 246 7.90 -13.12 3.55
C SER A 246 6.76 -12.13 3.88
N HIS A 247 6.99 -10.83 3.69
CA HIS A 247 6.02 -9.77 3.96
C HIS A 247 5.55 -9.72 5.44
N ARG A 248 6.38 -10.22 6.37
CA ARG A 248 6.12 -10.13 7.81
C ARG A 248 6.31 -8.69 8.31
N ILE A 249 5.57 -8.34 9.37
CA ILE A 249 5.73 -7.04 10.04
C ILE A 249 7.06 -7.02 10.79
N LEU A 250 8.04 -6.32 10.25
CA LEU A 250 9.42 -6.37 10.73
C LEU A 250 9.57 -5.95 12.21
N THR A 251 8.76 -5.01 12.68
CA THR A 251 8.82 -4.52 14.08
C THR A 251 8.41 -5.56 15.13
N SER A 252 7.84 -6.70 14.73
CA SER A 252 7.50 -7.81 15.63
C SER A 252 8.51 -8.97 15.58
N LEU A 253 9.54 -8.88 14.73
CA LEU A 253 10.49 -9.95 14.50
C LEU A 253 11.67 -9.91 15.47
N SER A 254 12.32 -11.06 15.64
CA SER A 254 13.62 -11.14 16.31
C SER A 254 14.72 -10.49 15.46
N GLN A 255 15.85 -10.14 16.06
CA GLN A 255 16.97 -9.59 15.31
C GLN A 255 17.50 -10.54 14.22
N ALA A 256 17.48 -11.86 14.49
CA ALA A 256 17.91 -12.85 13.51
C ALA A 256 16.96 -12.91 12.30
N ASP A 257 15.65 -12.96 12.57
CA ASP A 257 14.61 -12.92 11.52
C ASP A 257 14.67 -11.63 10.70
N LEU A 258 14.93 -10.48 11.34
CA LEU A 258 15.07 -9.19 10.67
C LEU A 258 16.23 -9.19 9.66
N THR A 259 17.38 -9.70 10.08
CA THR A 259 18.56 -9.81 9.22
C THR A 259 18.27 -10.74 8.04
N GLU A 260 17.66 -11.90 8.29
CA GLU A 260 17.24 -12.84 7.24
C GLU A 260 16.28 -12.19 6.22
N GLU A 261 15.21 -11.53 6.69
CA GLU A 261 14.24 -10.86 5.82
C GLU A 261 14.87 -9.77 4.93
N ALA A 262 15.88 -9.07 5.43
CA ALA A 262 16.54 -7.99 4.70
C ALA A 262 17.60 -8.52 3.72
N GLU A 263 18.50 -9.39 4.18
CA GLU A 263 19.62 -9.90 3.38
C GLU A 263 19.16 -10.87 2.30
N GLU A 264 18.30 -11.83 2.64
CA GLU A 264 17.86 -12.84 1.68
C GLU A 264 16.97 -12.25 0.59
N SER A 265 16.16 -11.24 0.90
CA SER A 265 15.37 -10.57 -0.12
C SER A 265 16.25 -9.86 -1.16
N LEU A 266 17.33 -9.21 -0.74
CA LEU A 266 18.29 -8.61 -1.67
C LEU A 266 19.00 -9.69 -2.51
N ALA A 267 19.49 -10.74 -1.85
CA ALA A 267 20.20 -11.84 -2.50
C ALA A 267 19.31 -12.56 -3.52
N MET A 268 18.03 -12.77 -3.22
CA MET A 268 17.09 -13.41 -4.14
C MET A 268 16.85 -12.54 -5.39
N LEU A 269 16.68 -11.23 -5.24
CA LEU A 269 16.54 -10.33 -6.39
C LEU A 269 17.79 -10.34 -7.29
N GLN A 270 18.98 -10.39 -6.69
CA GLN A 270 20.25 -10.52 -7.41
C GLN A 270 20.34 -11.86 -8.14
N GLN A 271 19.98 -12.97 -7.49
CA GLN A 271 19.93 -14.30 -8.09
C GLN A 271 18.99 -14.36 -9.29
N GLN A 272 17.86 -13.65 -9.22
CA GLN A 272 16.88 -13.55 -10.31
C GLN A 272 17.30 -12.56 -11.42
N LYS A 273 18.49 -11.96 -11.31
CA LYS A 273 19.12 -11.06 -12.28
C LYS A 273 18.33 -9.78 -12.54
N LEU A 274 17.64 -9.27 -11.52
CA LEU A 274 16.81 -8.05 -11.63
C LEU A 274 17.59 -6.74 -11.41
N GLN A 275 18.90 -6.79 -11.19
CA GLN A 275 19.75 -5.62 -10.87
C GLN A 275 19.08 -4.71 -9.82
N PRO A 276 18.78 -5.24 -8.62
CA PRO A 276 17.90 -4.56 -7.69
C PRO A 276 18.46 -3.21 -7.25
N ILE A 277 17.58 -2.22 -7.13
CA ILE A 277 17.93 -0.95 -6.50
C ILE A 277 18.18 -1.17 -5.01
N PRO A 278 19.12 -0.45 -4.39
CA PRO A 278 19.43 -0.61 -2.97
C PRO A 278 18.42 0.18 -2.10
N VAL A 279 17.13 0.00 -2.36
CA VAL A 279 16.02 0.62 -1.62
C VAL A 279 15.10 -0.47 -1.09
N PHE A 280 14.82 -0.41 0.20
CA PHE A 280 13.90 -1.32 0.87
C PHE A 280 12.51 -0.68 1.02
N CYS A 281 11.44 -1.45 0.91
CA CYS A 281 10.10 -0.99 1.28
C CYS A 281 9.63 -1.80 2.48
N TYR A 282 9.27 -1.14 3.59
CA TYR A 282 8.79 -1.85 4.78
C TYR A 282 7.37 -2.38 4.58
N PRO A 283 7.10 -3.68 4.80
CA PRO A 283 5.73 -4.22 4.81
C PRO A 283 4.82 -3.40 5.74
N ASN A 284 3.63 -3.02 5.26
CA ASN A 284 2.67 -2.13 5.94
C ASN A 284 3.21 -0.70 6.26
N GLY A 285 4.47 -0.41 5.92
CA GLY A 285 5.17 0.81 6.30
C GLY A 285 5.66 0.85 7.75
N ASP A 286 5.55 -0.25 8.49
CA ASP A 286 5.94 -0.33 9.90
C ASP A 286 7.46 -0.42 10.03
N TRP A 287 8.05 0.48 10.81
CA TRP A 287 9.49 0.52 11.02
C TRP A 287 9.85 1.07 12.40
N SER A 288 11.10 0.84 12.81
CA SER A 288 11.71 1.41 14.00
C SER A 288 13.19 1.67 13.73
N PRO A 289 13.91 2.43 14.58
CA PRO A 289 15.36 2.61 14.44
C PRO A 289 16.13 1.29 14.33
N LEU A 290 15.76 0.27 15.12
CA LEU A 290 16.38 -1.05 15.07
C LEU A 290 16.16 -1.77 13.73
N VAL A 291 14.94 -1.68 13.19
CA VAL A 291 14.62 -2.24 11.87
C VAL A 291 15.41 -1.51 10.78
N ALA A 292 15.47 -0.17 10.85
CA ALA A 292 16.24 0.63 9.90
C ALA A 292 17.75 0.31 9.93
N GLU A 293 18.33 0.15 11.12
CA GLU A 293 19.73 -0.28 11.29
C GLU A 293 19.98 -1.65 10.67
N SER A 294 19.06 -2.60 10.85
CA SER A 294 19.15 -3.94 10.27
C SER A 294 19.08 -3.91 8.73
N VAL A 295 18.15 -3.13 8.18
CA VAL A 295 18.03 -2.92 6.73
C VAL A 295 19.26 -2.20 6.18
N GLN A 296 19.82 -1.23 6.89
CA GLN A 296 21.07 -0.59 6.48
C GLN A 296 22.25 -1.59 6.49
N ALA A 297 22.36 -2.41 7.53
CA ALA A 297 23.41 -3.42 7.65
C ALA A 297 23.36 -4.47 6.53
N ALA A 298 22.16 -4.80 6.05
CA ALA A 298 21.94 -5.71 4.91
C ALA A 298 22.39 -5.14 3.55
N GLY A 299 22.80 -3.87 3.49
CA GLY A 299 23.38 -3.25 2.29
C GLY A 299 22.43 -2.33 1.51
N TYR A 300 21.23 -2.05 2.02
CA TYR A 300 20.36 -1.03 1.44
C TYR A 300 20.88 0.37 1.77
N ARG A 301 20.51 1.35 0.93
CA ARG A 301 20.94 2.75 1.03
C ARG A 301 19.81 3.69 1.43
N ALA A 302 18.58 3.26 1.25
CA ALA A 302 17.39 3.97 1.67
C ALA A 302 16.25 2.99 1.94
N ALA A 303 15.20 3.45 2.62
CA ALA A 303 13.98 2.68 2.78
C ALA A 303 12.73 3.55 2.83
N THR A 304 11.63 3.04 2.27
CA THR A 304 10.35 3.73 2.17
C THR A 304 9.32 3.22 3.17
N THR A 305 8.52 4.15 3.67
CA THR A 305 7.42 3.91 4.63
C THR A 305 6.07 4.19 3.99
N THR A 306 4.97 4.09 4.74
CA THR A 306 3.64 4.58 4.33
C THR A 306 3.30 5.95 4.94
N GLU A 307 4.24 6.60 5.62
CA GLU A 307 4.03 7.93 6.19
C GLU A 307 3.81 8.95 5.06
N PHE A 308 2.68 9.68 5.12
CA PHE A 308 2.38 10.70 4.14
C PHE A 308 3.39 11.84 4.17
N GLY A 309 3.97 12.17 3.01
CA GLY A 309 4.79 13.36 2.88
C GLY A 309 5.57 13.44 1.58
N TYR A 310 6.61 14.27 1.63
CA TYR A 310 7.49 14.59 0.51
C TYR A 310 8.92 14.65 1.03
N GLU A 311 9.87 14.40 0.13
CA GLU A 311 11.27 14.68 0.38
C GLU A 311 11.71 15.94 -0.38
N SER A 312 12.90 16.45 -0.06
CA SER A 312 13.45 17.66 -0.66
C SER A 312 14.83 17.37 -1.29
N ALA A 313 15.67 18.39 -1.43
CA ALA A 313 17.04 18.26 -1.94
C ALA A 313 17.91 17.25 -1.15
N GLN A 314 17.49 16.89 0.06
CA GLN A 314 18.03 15.79 0.83
C GLN A 314 16.89 15.17 1.67
N PRO A 315 16.84 13.85 1.84
CA PRO A 315 15.88 13.23 2.74
C PRO A 315 16.25 13.53 4.20
N ALA A 316 15.24 13.77 5.03
CA ALA A 316 15.45 13.93 6.47
C ALA A 316 15.86 12.61 7.14
N LEU A 317 15.31 11.49 6.65
CA LEU A 317 15.56 10.14 7.12
C LEU A 317 15.70 9.21 5.92
N TRP A 318 16.93 8.78 5.60
CA TRP A 318 17.21 7.89 4.47
C TRP A 318 16.46 6.56 4.55
N PHE A 319 16.29 6.04 5.76
CA PHE A 319 15.57 4.78 6.02
C PHE A 319 14.13 5.00 6.50
N GLY A 320 13.58 6.19 6.23
CA GLY A 320 12.24 6.60 6.62
C GLY A 320 11.59 7.50 5.57
N LEU A 321 11.84 7.22 4.28
CA LEU A 321 11.34 8.05 3.19
C LEU A 321 9.80 8.03 3.18
N LYS A 322 9.22 9.22 3.06
CA LYS A 322 7.77 9.41 3.03
C LYS A 322 7.21 9.11 1.65
N ARG A 323 5.98 8.59 1.62
CA ARG A 323 5.28 8.27 0.38
C ARG A 323 3.85 8.77 0.41
N ILE A 324 3.21 8.82 -0.75
CA ILE A 324 1.78 9.14 -0.88
C ILE A 324 1.05 7.90 -1.40
N ASN A 325 0.20 7.31 -0.56
CA ASN A 325 -0.63 6.19 -0.98
C ASN A 325 -1.70 6.63 -1.99
N MET A 326 -1.80 5.89 -3.09
CA MET A 326 -2.66 6.17 -4.22
C MET A 326 -3.80 5.16 -4.30
N HIS A 327 -5.04 5.63 -4.16
CA HIS A 327 -6.21 4.75 -4.27
C HIS A 327 -7.44 5.44 -4.85
N GLN A 328 -8.34 4.63 -5.40
CA GLN A 328 -9.48 5.01 -6.24
C GLN A 328 -10.34 6.10 -5.60
N ALA A 329 -10.68 5.92 -4.32
CA ALA A 329 -11.66 6.78 -3.64
C ALA A 329 -11.21 8.24 -3.51
N VAL A 330 -9.89 8.49 -3.41
CA VAL A 330 -9.33 9.82 -3.12
C VAL A 330 -8.66 10.48 -4.32
N THR A 331 -8.45 9.76 -5.42
CA THR A 331 -7.67 10.24 -6.58
C THR A 331 -8.33 9.98 -7.94
N CYS A 332 -9.61 9.59 -8.00
CA CYS A 332 -10.27 9.15 -9.26
C CYS A 332 -10.41 10.21 -10.38
N ASN A 333 -10.05 11.47 -10.14
CA ASN A 333 -9.98 12.52 -11.15
C ASN A 333 -8.83 13.49 -10.84
N GLU A 334 -8.52 14.37 -11.80
CA GLU A 334 -7.38 15.30 -11.71
C GLU A 334 -7.46 16.26 -10.53
N SER A 335 -8.65 16.81 -10.23
CA SER A 335 -8.78 17.76 -9.12
C SER A 335 -8.58 17.07 -7.77
N LEU A 336 -9.13 15.87 -7.59
CA LEU A 336 -8.88 15.04 -6.41
C LEU A 336 -7.42 14.59 -6.31
N LEU A 337 -6.80 14.21 -7.43
CA LEU A 337 -5.38 13.86 -7.50
C LEU A 337 -4.51 15.05 -7.05
N ALA A 338 -4.69 16.23 -7.65
CA ALA A 338 -3.95 17.43 -7.29
C ALA A 338 -4.13 17.79 -5.81
N PHE A 339 -5.37 17.69 -5.30
CA PHE A 339 -5.70 17.97 -3.91
C PHE A 339 -5.05 16.97 -2.94
N HIS A 340 -5.02 15.70 -3.30
CA HIS A 340 -4.34 14.63 -2.54
C HIS A 340 -2.82 14.82 -2.53
N LEU A 341 -2.22 15.05 -3.69
CA LEU A 341 -0.79 15.33 -3.83
C LEU A 341 -0.33 16.60 -3.11
N ALA A 342 -1.25 17.49 -2.77
CA ALA A 342 -0.97 18.71 -1.99
C ALA A 342 -1.07 18.50 -0.47
N GLY A 343 -1.45 17.31 -0.02
CA GLY A 343 -1.53 16.96 1.40
C GLY A 343 -2.91 17.15 2.03
N PHE A 344 -3.95 17.39 1.23
CA PHE A 344 -5.32 17.44 1.73
C PHE A 344 -5.92 16.03 1.79
N ASN A 345 -5.35 15.15 2.61
CA ASN A 345 -5.73 13.73 2.67
C ASN A 345 -7.00 13.47 3.47
N ASP A 346 -7.32 14.39 4.38
CA ASP A 346 -8.59 14.47 5.07
C ASP A 346 -8.89 15.94 5.37
N LEU A 347 -10.06 16.44 4.94
CA LEU A 347 -10.62 17.64 5.57
C LEU A 347 -10.85 17.23 7.03
N PRO A 348 -10.15 17.82 8.00
CA PRO A 348 -10.21 17.31 9.35
C PRO A 348 -11.64 17.36 9.88
N ASN A 349 -11.97 16.40 10.75
CA ASN A 349 -13.01 16.57 11.77
C ASN A 349 -12.64 17.71 12.75
N SER A 350 -12.13 18.86 12.28
CA SER A 350 -11.60 19.98 13.07
C SER A 350 -12.67 20.81 13.80
N ILE A 351 -13.88 20.26 14.00
CA ILE A 351 -14.89 20.85 14.91
C ILE A 351 -14.89 20.14 16.29
N LYS A 352 -13.79 19.48 16.69
CA LYS A 352 -13.64 18.96 18.06
C LYS A 352 -12.48 19.52 18.88
N ALA A 353 -11.82 20.59 18.42
CA ALA A 353 -10.76 21.26 19.17
C ALA A 353 -11.02 22.76 19.38
N THR A 354 -12.26 23.14 19.70
CA THR A 354 -12.56 24.51 20.20
C THR A 354 -13.71 24.51 21.21
N VAL A 355 -13.59 23.73 22.29
CA VAL A 355 -14.22 24.06 23.56
C VAL A 355 -13.18 23.82 24.66
N ARG A 356 -12.22 24.74 24.77
CA ARG A 356 -11.61 24.98 26.08
C ARG A 356 -12.67 25.70 26.90
N SER A 357 -13.27 24.99 27.84
CA SER A 357 -14.10 25.61 28.88
C SER A 357 -13.25 26.64 29.63
N PRO A 358 -13.71 27.89 29.79
CA PRO A 358 -13.06 28.86 30.66
C PRO A 358 -13.21 28.40 32.11
N GLY A 359 -12.17 28.68 32.91
CA GLY A 359 -11.90 28.05 34.19
C GLY A 359 -13.00 28.12 35.25
N VAL A 360 -12.81 27.28 36.26
CA VAL A 360 -13.37 27.48 37.60
C VAL A 360 -12.16 27.55 38.54
N ARG A 361 -12.23 28.58 39.39
CA ARG A 361 -11.20 29.07 40.31
C ARG A 361 -10.78 28.08 41.37
#